data_AF-A0A401QI05-F1
#
_entry.id   AF-A0A401QI05-F1
#
_cell.length_a   1.000
_cell.length_b   1.000
_cell.length_c   1.000
_cell.angle_alpha   90.00
_cell.angle_beta   90.00
_cell.angle_gamma   90.00
#
_symmetry.space_group_name_H-M   'P 1'
#
loop_
_entity.id
_entity.type
_entity.pdbx_description
1 polymer ?
#
loop_
_entity_poly.entity_id
_entity_poly.type
_entity_poly.pdbx_seq_one_letter_code
_entity_poly.pdbx_strand_id
1 'polypeptide(L)'
;GRQNISPDKIPWAALKTLMAQSIYGGRIDNEFDQRLLNSFLERLFTTASFDSEFKLACKVDGHKDILMPDGIRREEFIQWVELLPDSQTPSWLGLPNNAEKVLLTTQGNKISKY
;
A
#
# COMPACT_ATOMS: atom_id res chain seq x y z
N GLY A 1 18.95 -15.95 19.84
CA GLY A 1 17.93 -15.90 18.77
C GLY A 1 18.63 -15.64 17.44
N ARG A 2 18.13 -16.17 16.32
CA ARG A 2 18.69 -15.83 14.99
C ARG A 2 18.48 -14.33 14.75
N GLN A 3 19.52 -13.64 14.32
CA GLN A 3 19.46 -12.20 14.06
C GLN A 3 18.71 -11.90 12.75
N ASN A 4 18.81 -12.78 11.74
CA ASN A 4 18.16 -12.64 10.43
C ASN A 4 17.44 -13.93 10.02
N ILE A 5 16.37 -13.80 9.24
CA ILE A 5 15.57 -14.90 8.66
C ILE A 5 15.48 -14.66 7.15
N SER A 6 15.70 -15.71 6.34
CA SER A 6 15.51 -15.62 4.89
C SER A 6 14.02 -15.41 4.57
N PRO A 7 13.67 -14.53 3.60
CA PRO A 7 12.28 -14.27 3.22
C PRO A 7 11.49 -15.53 2.86
N ASP A 8 12.12 -16.56 2.28
CA ASP A 8 11.45 -17.81 1.92
C ASP A 8 11.00 -18.64 3.13
N LYS A 9 11.58 -18.38 4.30
CA LYS A 9 11.22 -19.04 5.56
C LYS A 9 10.07 -18.34 6.28
N ILE A 10 9.65 -17.17 5.80
CA ILE A 10 8.50 -16.45 6.36
C ILE A 10 7.22 -17.15 5.89
N PRO A 11 6.27 -17.48 6.80
CA PRO A 11 5.03 -18.13 6.43
C PRO A 11 4.05 -17.13 5.79
N TRP A 12 4.34 -16.70 4.56
CA TRP A 12 3.57 -15.69 3.82
C TRP A 12 2.08 -16.00 3.71
N ALA A 13 1.74 -17.26 3.42
CA ALA A 13 0.35 -17.69 3.33
C ALA A 13 -0.40 -17.47 4.64
N ALA A 14 0.20 -17.87 5.77
CA ALA A 14 -0.42 -17.69 7.08
C ALA A 14 -0.60 -16.21 7.43
N LEU A 15 0.40 -15.37 7.12
CA LEU A 15 0.34 -13.94 7.39
C LEU A 15 -0.73 -13.25 6.53
N LYS A 16 -0.81 -13.58 5.24
CA LYS A 16 -1.86 -13.07 4.35
C LYS A 16 -3.25 -13.51 4.82
N THR A 17 -3.43 -14.78 5.19
CA THR A 17 -4.72 -15.28 5.71
C THR A 17 -5.12 -14.59 7.01
N LEU A 18 -4.18 -14.40 7.94
CA LEU A 18 -4.44 -13.70 9.20
C LEU A 18 -4.90 -12.25 8.96
N MET A 19 -4.19 -11.53 8.09
CA MET A 19 -4.57 -10.16 7.72
C MET A 19 -5.93 -10.12 7.00
N ALA A 20 -6.13 -11.02 6.04
CA ALA A 20 -7.32 -11.08 5.20
C ALA A 20 -8.58 -11.47 5.96
N GLN A 21 -8.51 -12.39 6.92
CA GLN A 21 -9.70 -12.95 7.57
C GLN A 21 -9.92 -12.43 8.98
N SER A 22 -8.84 -12.25 9.77
CA SER A 22 -8.96 -11.98 11.20
C SER A 22 -8.80 -10.51 11.56
N ILE A 23 -7.99 -9.77 10.81
CA ILE A 23 -7.66 -8.36 11.15
C ILE A 23 -8.48 -7.40 10.31
N TYR A 24 -8.32 -7.45 8.99
CA TYR A 24 -8.94 -6.47 8.08
C TYR A 24 -10.25 -6.96 7.48
N GLY A 25 -10.34 -8.21 7.00
CA GLY A 25 -11.56 -8.71 6.37
C GLY A 25 -12.69 -9.06 7.34
N GLY A 26 -12.43 -9.18 8.65
CA GLY A 26 -13.50 -9.38 9.63
C GLY A 26 -14.52 -8.22 9.70
N ARG A 27 -14.18 -7.05 9.13
CA ARG A 27 -15.08 -5.89 9.01
C ARG A 27 -15.63 -5.69 7.60
N ILE A 28 -15.25 -6.54 6.65
CA ILE A 28 -15.66 -6.43 5.25
C ILE A 28 -16.85 -7.36 5.01
N ASP A 29 -17.98 -6.79 4.64
CA ASP A 29 -19.21 -7.51 4.28
C ASP A 29 -19.37 -7.67 2.76
N ASN A 30 -18.63 -6.90 1.97
CA ASN A 30 -18.65 -6.90 0.52
C ASN A 30 -17.53 -7.78 -0.08
N GLU A 31 -17.91 -8.76 -0.92
CA GLU A 31 -16.96 -9.64 -1.59
C GLU A 31 -15.97 -8.88 -2.48
N PHE A 32 -16.39 -7.77 -3.10
CA PHE A 32 -15.51 -6.95 -3.93
C PHE A 32 -14.39 -6.29 -3.10
N ASP A 33 -14.74 -5.74 -1.93
CA ASP A 33 -13.76 -5.14 -1.03
C ASP A 33 -12.82 -6.21 -0.44
N GLN A 34 -13.33 -7.42 -0.20
CA GLN A 34 -12.50 -8.55 0.25
C GLN A 34 -11.50 -8.96 -0.84
N ARG A 35 -11.92 -9.02 -2.11
CA ARG A 35 -11.03 -9.29 -3.25
C ARG A 35 -10.00 -8.18 -3.41
N LEU A 36 -10.39 -6.92 -3.24
CA LEU A 36 -9.47 -5.78 -3.28
C LEU A 36 -8.41 -5.87 -2.17
N LEU A 37 -8.81 -6.14 -0.93
CA LEU A 37 -7.89 -6.37 0.19
C LEU A 37 -6.92 -7.51 -0.12
N ASN A 38 -7.43 -8.65 -0.59
CA ASN A 38 -6.59 -9.80 -0.95
C ASN A 38 -5.56 -9.43 -2.02
N SER A 39 -5.92 -8.62 -3.01
CA SER A 39 -4.98 -8.18 -4.05
C SER A 39 -3.82 -7.34 -3.49
N PHE A 40 -4.07 -6.46 -2.52
CA PHE A 40 -3.01 -5.72 -1.83
C PHE A 40 -2.11 -6.65 -1.03
N LEU A 41 -2.71 -7.59 -0.28
CA LEU A 41 -1.96 -8.54 0.54
C LEU A 41 -1.08 -9.47 -0.33
N GLU A 42 -1.60 -9.95 -1.45
CA GLU A 42 -0.88 -10.78 -2.41
C GLU A 42 0.28 -10.04 -3.09
N ARG A 43 0.15 -8.74 -3.33
CA ARG A 43 1.23 -7.92 -3.90
C ARG A 43 2.32 -7.60 -2.87
N LEU A 44 1.94 -7.14 -1.68
CA LEU A 44 2.88 -6.58 -0.70
C LEU A 44 3.54 -7.63 0.21
N PHE A 45 2.83 -8.70 0.55
CA PHE A 45 3.33 -9.74 1.46
C PHE A 45 3.85 -10.94 0.67
N THR A 46 4.97 -10.71 -0.01
CA THR A 46 5.71 -11.71 -0.80
C THR A 46 7.20 -11.59 -0.55
N THR A 47 7.97 -12.59 -0.96
CA THR A 47 9.43 -12.53 -0.88
C THR A 47 10.02 -11.40 -1.73
N ALA A 48 9.36 -11.04 -2.84
CA ALA A 48 9.77 -9.97 -3.72
C ALA A 48 9.73 -8.58 -3.05
N SER A 49 8.96 -8.39 -1.97
CA SER A 49 8.94 -7.09 -1.27
C SER A 49 10.19 -6.81 -0.43
N PHE A 50 11.11 -7.76 -0.34
CA PHE A 50 12.45 -7.58 0.24
C PHE A 50 13.49 -7.21 -0.81
N ASP A 51 13.11 -7.12 -2.08
CA ASP A 51 13.98 -6.62 -3.14
C ASP A 51 14.03 -5.09 -3.10
N SER A 52 15.23 -4.53 -3.25
CA SER A 52 15.48 -3.08 -3.32
C SER A 52 14.76 -2.41 -4.49
N GLU A 53 14.51 -3.16 -5.58
CA GLU A 53 13.78 -2.66 -6.74
C GLU A 53 12.25 -2.80 -6.61
N PHE A 54 11.75 -3.29 -5.47
CA PHE A 54 10.33 -3.49 -5.27
C PHE A 54 9.57 -2.16 -5.27
N LYS A 55 8.60 -2.06 -6.17
CA LYS A 55 7.75 -0.87 -6.32
C LYS A 55 6.54 -0.96 -5.41
N LEU A 56 6.50 -0.13 -4.36
CA LEU A 56 5.32 0.02 -3.51
C LEU A 56 4.15 0.58 -4.32
N ALA A 57 4.40 1.66 -5.07
CA ALA A 57 3.42 2.26 -5.96
C ALA A 57 4.06 2.71 -7.27
N CYS A 58 3.39 2.40 -8.38
CA CYS A 58 3.76 2.89 -9.71
C CYS A 58 3.01 4.20 -9.96
N LYS A 59 3.72 5.29 -10.25
CA LYS A 59 3.05 6.56 -10.58
C LYS A 59 2.66 6.60 -12.07
N VAL A 60 1.56 7.30 -12.33
CA VAL A 60 1.13 7.67 -13.68
C VAL A 60 1.41 9.18 -13.84
N ASP A 61 1.86 9.61 -15.02
CA ASP A 61 2.29 10.99 -15.38
C ASP A 61 3.67 11.46 -14.86
N GLY A 62 4.77 10.87 -15.35
CA GLY A 62 6.10 11.51 -15.32
C GLY A 62 6.80 11.65 -13.96
N HIS A 63 6.15 11.23 -12.87
CA HIS A 63 6.72 11.19 -11.54
C HIS A 63 7.46 9.87 -11.26
N LYS A 64 8.49 9.91 -10.40
CA LYS A 64 9.26 8.71 -10.03
C LYS A 64 8.42 7.70 -9.24
N ASP A 65 8.67 6.42 -9.50
CA ASP A 65 8.11 5.30 -8.74
C ASP A 65 8.48 5.38 -7.26
N ILE A 66 7.59 4.86 -6.40
CA ILE A 66 7.87 4.72 -4.96
C ILE A 66 8.46 3.33 -4.74
N LEU A 67 9.74 3.30 -4.42
CA LEU A 67 10.48 2.07 -4.12
C LEU A 67 10.42 1.76 -2.62
N MET A 68 10.53 0.47 -2.29
CA MET A 68 10.75 0.03 -0.93
C MET A 68 12.10 0.57 -0.42
N PRO A 69 12.19 1.10 0.82
CA PRO A 69 13.47 1.45 1.39
C PRO A 69 14.29 0.21 1.75
N ASP A 70 15.61 0.28 1.54
CA ASP A 70 16.57 -0.79 1.90
C ASP A 70 16.93 -0.84 3.39
N GLY A 71 16.35 0.07 4.19
CA GLY A 71 16.62 0.18 5.61
C GLY A 71 16.20 -1.09 6.37
N ILE A 72 16.98 -1.49 7.36
CA ILE A 72 16.66 -2.61 8.26
C ILE A 72 16.31 -2.12 9.67
N ARG A 73 16.56 -0.83 9.94
CA ARG A 73 16.31 -0.19 11.24
C ARG A 73 15.14 0.76 11.15
N ARG A 74 14.43 0.90 12.27
CA ARG A 74 13.28 1.81 12.41
C ARG A 74 13.60 3.24 11.97
N GLU A 75 14.77 3.76 12.33
CA GLU A 75 15.17 5.14 12.03
C GLU A 75 15.28 5.38 10.52
N GLU A 76 15.73 4.38 9.76
CA GLU A 76 15.87 4.47 8.29
C GLU A 76 14.50 4.53 7.62
N PHE A 77 13.53 3.73 8.10
CA PHE A 77 12.15 3.79 7.63
C PHE A 77 11.51 5.15 7.93
N ILE A 78 11.76 5.73 9.11
CA ILE A 78 11.23 7.05 9.48
C ILE A 78 11.79 8.12 8.51
N GLN A 79 13.10 8.14 8.28
CA GLN A 79 13.73 9.07 7.36
C GLN A 79 13.19 8.92 5.93
N TRP A 80 12.97 7.69 5.47
CA TRP A 80 12.37 7.44 4.17
C TRP A 80 10.95 7.99 4.06
N VAL A 81 10.12 7.82 5.10
CA VAL A 81 8.77 8.40 5.14
C VAL A 81 8.82 9.93 5.08
N GLU A 82 9.76 10.55 5.80
CA GLU A 82 9.94 12.02 5.80
C GLU A 82 10.42 12.58 4.46
N LEU A 83 11.07 11.77 3.62
CA LEU A 83 11.52 12.15 2.27
C LEU A 83 10.44 11.99 1.20
N LEU A 84 9.29 11.41 1.53
CA LEU A 84 8.18 11.29 0.59
C LEU A 84 7.62 12.67 0.23
N PRO A 85 7.19 12.88 -1.02
CA PRO A 85 6.63 14.16 -1.44
C PRO A 85 5.25 14.41 -0.81
N ASP A 86 4.98 15.67 -0.44
CA ASP A 86 3.68 16.10 0.10
C ASP A 86 2.51 15.86 -0.86
N SER A 87 2.79 15.88 -2.17
CA SER A 87 1.84 15.57 -3.22
C SER A 87 1.61 14.05 -3.30
N GLN A 88 0.52 13.61 -2.67
CA GLN A 88 -0.04 12.28 -2.79
C GLN A 88 -1.07 12.26 -3.91
N THR A 89 -0.98 11.28 -4.82
CA THR A 89 -1.94 11.13 -5.92
C THR A 89 -2.69 9.81 -5.78
N PRO A 90 -3.92 9.67 -6.31
CA PRO A 90 -4.68 8.41 -6.21
C PRO A 90 -3.93 7.21 -6.81
N SER A 91 -3.00 7.45 -7.73
CA SER A 91 -2.13 6.41 -8.31
C SER A 91 -1.34 5.62 -7.27
N TRP A 92 -1.08 6.18 -6.08
CA TRP A 92 -0.41 5.47 -4.98
C TRP A 92 -1.23 4.28 -4.49
N LEU A 93 -2.55 4.38 -4.62
CA LEU A 93 -3.52 3.34 -4.26
C LEU A 93 -3.90 2.46 -5.45
N GLY A 94 -3.22 2.62 -6.59
CA GLY A 94 -3.59 1.95 -7.84
C GLY A 94 -4.85 2.50 -8.49
N LEU A 95 -5.34 3.66 -8.04
CA LEU A 95 -6.52 4.31 -8.61
C LEU A 95 -6.14 5.22 -9.79
N PRO A 96 -7.00 5.33 -10.81
CA PRO A 96 -6.78 6.28 -11.89
C PRO A 96 -6.83 7.72 -11.37
N ASN A 97 -6.00 8.61 -11.93
CA ASN A 97 -5.91 10.02 -11.50
C ASN A 97 -7.26 10.78 -11.59
N ASN A 98 -8.21 10.29 -12.40
CA ASN A 98 -9.56 10.86 -12.47
C ASN A 98 -10.40 10.60 -11.19
N ALA A 99 -10.02 9.65 -10.33
CA ALA A 99 -10.68 9.39 -9.06
C ALA A 99 -10.61 10.61 -8.12
N GLU A 100 -9.51 11.39 -8.18
CA GLU A 100 -9.38 12.63 -7.43
C GLU A 100 -10.37 13.70 -7.89
N LYS A 101 -10.64 13.78 -9.20
CA LYS A 101 -11.63 14.72 -9.75
C LYS A 101 -13.02 14.45 -9.21
N VAL A 102 -13.38 13.18 -8.99
CA VAL A 102 -14.67 12.79 -8.40
C VAL A 102 -14.73 13.22 -6.92
N LEU A 103 -13.65 13.01 -6.16
CA LEU A 103 -13.53 13.46 -4.77
C LEU A 103 -13.68 14.99 -4.65
N LEU A 104 -12.93 15.76 -5.45
CA LEU A 104 -12.97 17.22 -5.45
C LEU A 104 -14.34 17.76 -5.87
N THR A 105 -14.97 17.15 -6.87
CA THR A 105 -16.33 17.52 -7.30
C THR A 105 -17.35 17.27 -6.18
N THR A 106 -17.23 16.15 -5.48
CA THR A 106 -18.11 15.81 -4.35
C THR A 106 -17.92 16.76 -3.17
N GLN A 107 -16.68 17.15 -2.87
CA GLN A 107 -16.38 18.15 -1.85
C GLN A 107 -16.92 19.53 -2.23
N GLY A 108 -16.73 19.97 -3.47
CA GLY A 108 -17.29 21.23 -3.99
C GLY A 108 -18.82 21.28 -3.88
N ASN A 109 -19.50 20.19 -4.22
CA ASN A 109 -20.94 20.06 -4.08
C ASN A 109 -21.42 20.07 -2.62
N LYS A 110 -20.61 19.59 -1.66
CA LYS A 110 -20.93 19.67 -0.23
C LYS A 110 -20.79 21.09 0.31
N ILE A 111 -19.77 21.83 -0.14
CA ILE A 111 -19.53 23.22 0.28
C ILE A 111 -20.58 24.16 -0.30
N SER A 112 -20.96 23.97 -1.58
CA SER A 112 -21.97 24.81 -2.25
C SER A 112 -23.41 24.59 -1.76
N LYS A 113 -23.65 23.56 -0.94
CA LYS A 113 -24.96 23.27 -0.33
C LYS A 113 -25.12 23.85 1.09
N TYR A 114 -24.11 24.56 1.58
CA TYR A 114 -24.20 25.45 2.75
C TYR A 114 -24.16 26.90 2.27
#